data_AF-A0A363N0U7-F1
#
_entry.id   AF-A0A363N0U7-F1
#
_cell.length_a   1.000
_cell.length_b   1.000
_cell.length_c   1.000
_cell.angle_alpha   90.00
_cell.angle_beta   90.00
_cell.angle_gamma   90.00
#
_symmetry.space_group_name_H-M   'P 1'
#
loop_
_entity.id
_entity.type
_entity.pdbx_description
1 polymer ?
#
loop_
_entity_poly.entity_id
_entity_poly.type
_entity_poly.pdbx_seq_one_letter_code
_entity_poly.pdbx_strand_id
1 'polypeptide(L)'
;MNWYVIYTKPKWEKKVAERLIQMGIECYCPLITKIKQWSDRKKKVEMPLFNSYVFVQLPDSERNSVFEIAGVVRYLFWLGKPAVVRDEEINIIKNSLKAPNIADASVIPFHVGDKIKLESGVFNNQNVIVQEVSNTHYILVLESLGCVLKIKYK
;
A
#
# COMPACT_ATOMS: atom_id res chain seq x y z
N MET A 1 -4.56 -7.16 -17.54
CA MET A 1 -4.16 -5.85 -16.97
C MET A 1 -3.42 -6.13 -15.68
N ASN A 2 -2.39 -5.34 -15.36
CA ASN A 2 -1.55 -5.56 -14.19
C ASN A 2 -1.67 -4.37 -13.24
N TRP A 3 -1.49 -4.61 -11.94
CA TRP A 3 -1.29 -3.52 -10.99
C TRP A 3 0.16 -3.10 -10.97
N TYR A 4 0.37 -1.81 -11.17
CA TYR A 4 1.66 -1.15 -11.00
C TYR A 4 1.59 -0.19 -9.83
N VAL A 5 2.77 0.23 -9.36
CA VAL A 5 2.89 1.19 -8.26
C VAL A 5 3.57 2.44 -8.80
N ILE A 6 2.92 3.59 -8.64
CA ILE A 6 3.50 4.89 -8.96
C ILE A 6 3.93 5.61 -7.70
N TYR A 7 5.08 6.26 -7.77
CA TYR A 7 5.58 7.20 -6.79
C TYR A 7 5.04 8.60 -7.13
N THR A 8 4.39 9.24 -6.18
CA THR A 8 3.86 10.60 -6.29
C THR A 8 4.67 11.58 -5.47
N LYS A 9 4.43 12.88 -5.65
CA LYS A 9 4.88 13.89 -4.68
C LYS A 9 4.27 13.61 -3.31
N PRO A 10 4.99 13.84 -2.20
CA PRO A 10 4.45 13.65 -0.87
C PRO A 10 3.18 14.48 -0.65
N LYS A 11 2.13 13.87 -0.06
CA LYS A 11 0.82 14.48 0.20
C LYS A 11 -0.04 14.75 -1.04
N TRP A 12 0.38 14.30 -2.22
CA TRP A 12 -0.39 14.42 -3.47
C TRP A 12 -1.13 13.13 -3.84
N GLU A 13 -1.02 12.08 -3.03
CA GLU A 13 -1.51 10.73 -3.33
C GLU A 13 -3.02 10.74 -3.64
N LYS A 14 -3.82 11.45 -2.81
CA LYS A 14 -5.28 11.59 -3.02
C LYS A 14 -5.60 12.34 -4.31
N LYS A 15 -4.93 13.47 -4.53
CA LYS A 15 -5.14 14.31 -5.71
C LYS A 15 -4.77 13.59 -7.00
N VAL A 16 -3.68 12.82 -6.98
CA VAL A 16 -3.25 11.98 -8.11
C VAL A 16 -4.28 10.88 -8.36
N ALA A 17 -4.74 10.18 -7.32
CA ALA A 17 -5.77 9.14 -7.46
C ALA A 17 -7.08 9.68 -8.04
N GLU A 18 -7.56 10.84 -7.56
CA GLU A 18 -8.75 11.50 -8.13
C GLU A 18 -8.59 11.81 -9.62
N ARG A 19 -7.43 12.32 -10.03
CA ARG A 19 -7.16 12.62 -11.45
C ARG A 19 -7.03 11.38 -12.31
N LEU A 20 -6.42 10.30 -11.79
CA LEU A 20 -6.36 9.01 -12.48
C LEU A 20 -7.75 8.49 -12.77
N ILE A 21 -8.64 8.53 -11.79
CA ILE A 21 -10.04 8.12 -11.94
C ILE A 21 -10.76 8.98 -12.98
N GLN A 22 -10.53 10.31 -12.99
CA GLN A 22 -11.11 11.20 -14.00
C GLN A 22 -10.62 10.91 -15.42
N MET A 23 -9.39 10.42 -15.58
CA MET A 23 -8.84 9.95 -16.86
C MET A 23 -9.32 8.55 -17.26
N GLY A 24 -10.11 7.88 -16.42
CA GLY A 24 -10.57 6.51 -16.65
C GLY A 24 -9.56 5.44 -16.28
N ILE A 25 -8.47 5.79 -15.59
CA ILE A 25 -7.46 4.83 -15.12
C ILE A 25 -7.89 4.29 -13.76
N GLU A 26 -8.05 2.97 -13.67
CA GLU A 26 -8.34 2.32 -12.39
C GLU A 26 -7.15 2.48 -11.44
N CYS A 27 -7.43 2.94 -10.22
CA CYS A 27 -6.40 3.12 -9.22
C CYS A 27 -6.91 2.83 -7.81
N TYR A 28 -5.97 2.57 -6.91
CA TYR A 28 -6.23 2.33 -5.51
C TYR A 28 -5.20 3.09 -4.67
N CYS A 29 -5.69 3.97 -3.80
CA CYS A 29 -4.90 4.68 -2.81
C CYS A 29 -5.38 4.24 -1.42
N PRO A 30 -4.67 3.33 -0.73
CA PRO A 30 -5.12 2.85 0.56
C PRO A 30 -5.04 3.99 1.59
N LEU A 31 -6.17 4.33 2.22
CA LEU A 31 -6.29 5.41 3.19
C LEU A 31 -6.60 4.85 4.59
N ILE A 32 -6.06 5.52 5.61
CA ILE A 32 -6.31 5.22 7.02
C ILE A 32 -6.75 6.48 7.76
N THR A 33 -7.67 6.34 8.71
CA THR A 33 -8.12 7.45 9.55
C THR A 33 -7.28 7.50 10.83
N LYS A 34 -6.52 8.58 11.04
CA LYS A 34 -5.81 8.85 12.29
C LYS A 34 -6.42 10.03 13.03
N ILE A 35 -6.41 9.97 14.36
CA ILE A 35 -6.78 11.11 15.21
C ILE A 35 -5.53 11.96 15.40
N LYS A 36 -5.53 13.16 14.82
CA LYS A 36 -4.45 14.12 15.01
C LYS A 36 -4.87 15.13 16.07
N GLN A 37 -4.05 15.28 17.10
CA GLN A 37 -4.17 16.36 18.08
C GLN A 37 -3.64 17.65 17.45
N TRP A 38 -4.45 18.69 17.51
CA TRP A 38 -4.08 20.08 17.26
C TRP A 38 -4.05 20.82 18.59
N SER A 39 -3.45 22.01 18.60
CA SER A 39 -3.32 22.83 19.81
C SER A 39 -4.67 23.07 20.50
N ASP A 40 -5.76 23.13 19.72
CA ASP A 40 -7.14 23.37 20.18
C ASP A 40 -8.03 22.12 20.22
N ARG A 41 -7.82 21.11 19.34
CA ARG A 41 -8.77 19.97 19.19
C ARG A 41 -8.17 18.67 18.67
N LYS A 42 -8.86 17.55 18.92
CA LYS A 42 -8.63 16.27 18.22
C LYS A 42 -9.47 16.22 16.94
N LYS A 43 -8.82 16.05 15.78
CA LYS A 43 -9.51 15.91 14.49
C LYS A 43 -9.15 14.57 13.85
N LYS A 44 -10.16 13.85 13.36
CA LYS A 44 -9.97 12.68 12.48
C LYS A 44 -9.51 13.17 11.11
N VAL A 45 -8.36 12.66 10.66
CA VAL A 45 -7.78 12.98 9.36
C VAL A 45 -7.46 11.68 8.64
N GLU A 46 -7.88 11.59 7.39
CA GLU A 46 -7.51 10.48 6.51
C GLU A 46 -6.14 10.75 5.88
N MET A 47 -5.22 9.81 6.06
CA MET A 47 -3.88 9.85 5.50
C MET A 47 -3.64 8.59 4.65
N PRO A 48 -2.80 8.66 3.60
CA PRO A 48 -2.35 7.47 2.88
C PRO A 48 -1.66 6.49 3.82
N LEU A 49 -1.98 5.21 3.69
CA LEU A 49 -1.29 4.12 4.37
C LEU A 49 0.15 4.00 3.84
N PHE A 50 0.29 4.06 2.51
CA PHE A 50 1.58 4.09 1.84
C PHE A 50 1.87 5.53 1.42
N ASN A 51 2.88 6.13 2.05
CA ASN A 51 3.27 7.50 1.71
C ASN A 51 3.81 7.55 0.29
N SER A 52 3.32 8.51 -0.49
CA SER A 52 3.75 8.77 -1.87
C SER A 52 3.49 7.63 -2.84
N TYR A 53 2.71 6.60 -2.49
CA TYR A 53 2.44 5.47 -3.38
C TYR A 53 0.97 5.45 -3.77
N VAL A 54 0.71 5.20 -5.05
CA VAL A 54 -0.63 4.91 -5.57
C VAL A 54 -0.53 3.65 -6.44
N PHE A 55 -1.46 2.73 -6.26
CA PHE A 55 -1.57 1.52 -7.08
C PHE A 55 -2.44 1.86 -8.29
N VAL A 56 -2.02 1.46 -9.49
CA VAL A 56 -2.72 1.75 -10.74
C VAL A 56 -2.86 0.48 -11.57
N GLN A 57 -4.03 0.24 -12.13
CA GLN A 57 -4.30 -0.91 -12.98
C GLN A 57 -4.54 -0.44 -14.41
N LEU A 58 -3.67 -0.86 -15.32
CA LEU A 58 -3.70 -0.47 -16.72
C LEU A 58 -2.90 -1.47 -17.58
N PRO A 59 -3.10 -1.52 -18.91
CA PRO A 59 -2.23 -2.30 -19.79
C PRO A 59 -0.83 -1.68 -19.88
N ASP A 60 0.18 -2.51 -20.16
CA ASP A 60 1.58 -2.05 -20.24
C ASP A 60 1.77 -1.01 -21.35
N SER A 61 1.01 -1.12 -22.44
CA SER A 61 0.99 -0.16 -23.56
C SER A 61 0.59 1.26 -23.16
N GLU A 62 -0.21 1.42 -22.11
CA GLU A 62 -0.75 2.72 -21.68
C GLU A 62 0.01 3.31 -20.50
N ARG A 63 1.13 2.69 -20.07
CA ARG A 63 1.84 3.11 -18.86
C ARG A 63 2.34 4.55 -18.85
N ASN A 64 2.53 5.16 -20.01
CA ASN A 64 2.96 6.54 -20.07
C ASN A 64 1.85 7.54 -19.73
N SER A 65 0.58 7.14 -19.82
CA SER A 65 -0.58 8.00 -19.54
C SER A 65 -0.60 8.56 -18.12
N VAL A 66 -0.08 7.81 -17.14
CA VAL A 66 -0.03 8.26 -15.73
C VAL A 66 0.83 9.52 -15.56
N PHE A 67 1.79 9.77 -16.45
CA PHE A 67 2.67 10.93 -16.37
C PHE A 67 2.01 12.23 -16.84
N GLU A 68 0.84 12.16 -17.49
CA GLU A 68 0.02 13.35 -17.79
C GLU A 68 -0.49 14.02 -16.51
N ILE A 69 -0.54 13.27 -15.41
CA ILE A 69 -1.02 13.76 -14.12
C ILE A 69 0.10 14.43 -13.35
N ALA A 70 -0.06 15.75 -13.16
CA ALA A 70 0.81 16.51 -12.29
C ALA A 70 0.88 15.92 -10.88
N GLY A 71 2.10 15.58 -10.45
CA GLY A 71 2.36 14.99 -9.15
C GLY A 71 2.83 13.54 -9.21
N VAL A 72 2.70 12.87 -10.36
CA VAL A 72 3.37 11.58 -10.61
C VAL A 72 4.86 11.82 -10.87
N VAL A 73 5.71 11.01 -10.27
CA VAL A 73 7.18 11.15 -10.33
C VAL A 73 7.80 10.01 -11.14
N ARG A 74 7.49 8.76 -10.80
CA ARG A 74 8.02 7.56 -11.49
C ARG A 74 7.21 6.32 -11.13
N TYR A 75 7.42 5.23 -11.87
CA TYR A 75 7.05 3.89 -11.40
C TYR A 75 8.03 3.39 -10.33
N LEU A 76 7.52 2.55 -9.43
CA LEU A 76 8.37 1.76 -8.55
C LEU A 76 9.02 0.63 -9.37
N PHE A 77 10.29 0.37 -9.13
CA PHE A 77 11.03 -0.72 -9.76
C PHE A 77 11.53 -1.69 -8.71
N TRP A 78 11.41 -2.98 -9.01
CA TRP A 78 11.93 -4.11 -8.25
C TRP A 78 12.84 -4.93 -9.15
N LEU A 79 14.10 -5.13 -8.73
CA LEU A 79 15.11 -5.89 -9.49
C LEU A 79 15.25 -5.46 -10.96
N GLY A 80 15.21 -4.14 -11.21
CA GLY A 80 15.34 -3.56 -12.54
C GLY A 80 14.09 -3.65 -13.42
N LYS A 81 12.99 -4.22 -12.92
CA LYS A 81 11.70 -4.28 -13.61
C LYS A 81 10.66 -3.46 -12.86
N PRO A 82 9.61 -2.94 -13.53
CA PRO A 82 8.50 -2.28 -12.85
C PRO A 82 7.91 -3.21 -11.78
N ALA A 83 7.66 -2.69 -10.58
CA ALA A 83 7.01 -3.45 -9.53
C ALA A 83 5.57 -3.75 -9.97
N VAL A 84 5.28 -5.04 -10.15
CA VAL A 84 3.95 -5.55 -10.45
C VAL A 84 3.39 -6.16 -9.18
N VAL A 85 2.20 -5.69 -8.78
CA VAL A 85 1.47 -6.16 -7.60
C VAL A 85 0.39 -7.12 -8.09
N ARG A 86 0.15 -8.21 -7.35
CA ARG A 86 -0.93 -9.16 -7.69
C ARG A 86 -2.28 -8.63 -7.24
N ASP A 87 -3.34 -8.98 -7.95
CA ASP A 87 -4.72 -8.65 -7.53
C ASP A 87 -5.01 -9.17 -6.12
N GLU A 88 -4.48 -10.35 -5.78
CA GLU A 88 -4.57 -10.95 -4.45
C GLU A 88 -3.99 -10.03 -3.36
N GLU A 89 -2.81 -9.43 -3.59
CA GLU A 89 -2.18 -8.50 -2.64
C GLU A 89 -3.01 -7.23 -2.47
N ILE A 90 -3.53 -6.67 -3.56
CA ILE A 90 -4.44 -5.51 -3.52
C ILE A 90 -5.72 -5.84 -2.74
N ASN A 91 -6.29 -7.02 -2.97
CA ASN A 91 -7.49 -7.48 -2.29
C ASN A 91 -7.25 -7.74 -0.81
N ILE A 92 -6.09 -8.30 -0.43
CA ILE A 92 -5.68 -8.43 0.98
C ILE A 92 -5.61 -7.03 1.61
N ILE A 93 -4.92 -6.06 1.02
CA ILE A 93 -4.84 -4.69 1.55
C ILE A 93 -6.23 -4.08 1.71
N LYS A 94 -7.10 -4.22 0.68
CA LYS A 94 -8.49 -3.73 0.73
C LYS A 94 -9.29 -4.37 1.86
N ASN A 95 -9.23 -5.69 2.01
CA ASN A 95 -9.99 -6.43 3.02
C ASN A 95 -9.47 -6.14 4.42
N SER A 96 -8.15 -6.11 4.59
CA SER A 96 -7.51 -5.78 5.85
C SER A 96 -7.82 -4.37 6.32
N LEU A 97 -8.02 -3.40 5.40
CA LEU A 97 -8.43 -2.03 5.72
C LEU A 97 -9.95 -1.85 5.94
N LYS A 98 -10.77 -2.76 5.43
CA LYS A 98 -12.23 -2.76 5.66
C LYS A 98 -12.64 -3.39 6.99
N ALA A 99 -11.74 -4.10 7.67
CA ALA A 99 -12.05 -4.77 8.92
C ALA A 99 -12.52 -3.74 9.99
N PRO A 100 -13.67 -3.97 10.65
CA PRO A 100 -14.28 -2.98 11.56
C PRO A 100 -13.45 -2.70 12.83
N ASN A 101 -12.52 -3.60 13.17
CA ASN A 101 -11.74 -3.55 14.41
C ASN A 101 -10.32 -3.02 14.22
N ILE A 102 -9.99 -2.27 13.17
CA ILE A 102 -8.63 -1.73 13.03
C ILE A 102 -8.42 -0.59 14.04
N ALA A 103 -7.42 -0.76 14.91
CA ALA A 103 -6.95 0.25 15.84
C ALA A 103 -5.95 1.21 15.18
N ASP A 104 -4.99 0.66 14.42
CA ASP A 104 -3.98 1.42 13.69
C ASP A 104 -3.41 0.57 12.53
N ALA A 105 -2.84 1.24 11.54
CA ALA A 105 -2.06 0.58 10.49
C ALA A 105 -0.85 1.45 10.13
N SER A 106 0.27 0.79 9.85
CA SER A 106 1.55 1.42 9.55
C SER A 106 2.35 0.57 8.58
N VAL A 107 3.03 1.23 7.64
CA VAL A 107 3.98 0.61 6.72
C VAL A 107 5.39 0.87 7.23
N ILE A 108 6.18 -0.20 7.34
CA ILE A 108 7.57 -0.17 7.80
C ILE A 108 8.44 -0.64 6.63
N PRO A 109 9.52 0.07 6.24
CA PRO A 109 10.44 -0.43 5.23
C PRO A 109 11.13 -1.71 5.73
N PHE A 110 11.36 -2.68 4.84
CA PHE A 110 12.20 -3.83 5.14
C PHE A 110 13.27 -3.99 4.07
N HIS A 111 14.44 -4.47 4.47
CA HIS A 111 15.53 -4.77 3.55
C HIS A 111 15.67 -6.28 3.37
N VAL A 112 16.07 -6.69 2.17
CA VAL A 112 16.43 -8.09 1.89
C VAL A 112 17.57 -8.49 2.82
N GLY A 113 17.30 -9.43 3.74
CA GLY A 113 18.22 -9.84 4.81
C GLY A 113 17.72 -9.54 6.23
N ASP A 114 16.70 -8.70 6.39
CA ASP A 114 16.06 -8.48 7.69
C ASP A 114 15.39 -9.77 8.18
N LYS A 115 15.77 -10.22 9.38
CA LYS A 115 15.17 -11.41 10.02
C LYS A 115 13.85 -11.03 10.67
N ILE A 116 12.77 -11.14 9.92
CA ILE A 116 11.42 -11.08 10.50
C ILE A 116 11.18 -12.42 11.20
N LYS A 117 11.21 -12.43 12.55
CA LYS A 117 10.74 -13.58 13.34
C LYS A 117 9.23 -13.69 13.16
N LEU A 118 8.83 -14.60 12.29
CA LEU A 118 7.45 -15.01 12.13
C LEU A 118 7.19 -16.18 13.05
N GLU A 119 6.56 -15.90 14.20
CA GLU A 119 6.13 -16.95 15.12
C GLU A 119 4.83 -17.55 14.58
N SER A 120 4.94 -18.77 14.03
CA SER A 120 3.89 -19.70 13.54
C SER A 120 3.38 -19.54 12.10
N GLY A 121 3.51 -20.62 11.30
CA GLY A 121 2.84 -20.81 9.99
C GLY A 121 3.67 -21.55 8.92
N VAL A 122 3.04 -22.50 8.22
CA VAL A 122 3.63 -23.47 7.28
C VAL A 122 4.04 -22.83 5.95
N PHE A 123 5.35 -22.66 5.72
CA PHE A 123 5.90 -22.15 4.47
C PHE A 123 6.02 -23.25 3.41
N ASN A 124 5.03 -23.35 2.53
CA ASN A 124 5.15 -24.10 1.28
C ASN A 124 5.16 -23.11 0.10
N ASN A 125 6.35 -22.75 -0.36
CA ASN A 125 6.68 -22.32 -1.73
C ASN A 125 5.75 -21.32 -2.46
N GLN A 126 4.98 -20.51 -1.73
CA GLN A 126 4.18 -19.40 -2.26
C GLN A 126 4.55 -18.16 -1.45
N ASN A 127 5.05 -17.15 -2.17
CA ASN A 127 5.60 -15.89 -1.68
C ASN A 127 4.85 -15.35 -0.45
N VAL A 128 5.46 -15.60 0.71
CA VAL A 128 5.28 -15.05 2.06
C VAL A 128 3.99 -14.23 2.27
N ILE A 129 2.86 -14.92 2.35
CA ILE A 129 1.72 -14.48 3.16
C ILE A 129 1.95 -15.10 4.52
N VAL A 130 2.24 -14.30 5.55
CA VAL A 130 2.10 -14.84 6.91
C VAL A 130 1.17 -14.01 7.76
N GLN A 131 0.40 -14.80 8.47
CA GLN A 131 -0.83 -14.58 9.17
C GLN A 131 -0.47 -14.57 10.65
N GLU A 132 -0.94 -13.51 11.34
CA GLU A 132 -1.13 -13.45 12.80
C GLU A 132 0.12 -13.69 13.68
N VAL A 133 0.77 -12.58 14.09
CA VAL A 133 1.88 -12.62 15.09
C VAL A 133 1.36 -12.37 16.51
N SER A 134 0.05 -12.23 16.69
CA SER A 134 -0.69 -12.27 17.98
C SER A 134 -2.15 -11.90 17.73
N ASN A 135 -3.07 -12.24 18.64
CA ASN A 135 -4.49 -11.82 18.65
C ASN A 135 -4.74 -10.29 18.49
N THR A 136 -3.69 -9.47 18.40
CA THR A 136 -3.77 -8.01 18.35
C THR A 136 -3.10 -7.38 17.13
N HIS A 137 -2.29 -8.12 16.36
CA HIS A 137 -1.55 -7.55 15.21
C HIS A 137 -1.42 -8.52 14.03
N TYR A 138 -1.57 -7.99 12.81
CA TYR A 138 -1.37 -8.65 11.52
C TYR A 138 -0.17 -8.01 10.80
N ILE A 139 0.70 -8.83 10.21
CA ILE A 139 1.93 -8.38 9.53
C ILE A 139 1.93 -8.95 8.12
N LEU A 140 1.80 -8.10 7.11
CA LEU A 140 1.85 -8.47 5.70
C LEU A 140 3.20 -8.06 5.11
N VAL A 141 3.96 -9.01 4.59
CA VAL A 141 5.23 -8.74 3.90
C VAL A 141 4.93 -8.50 2.42
N LEU A 142 5.25 -7.31 1.92
CA LEU A 142 5.06 -6.93 0.52
C LEU A 142 6.43 -6.86 -0.14
N GLU A 143 6.94 -8.02 -0.58
CA GLU A 143 8.30 -8.14 -1.12
C GLU A 143 8.53 -7.24 -2.34
N SER A 144 7.56 -7.19 -3.24
CA SER A 144 7.59 -6.34 -4.45
C SER A 144 7.66 -4.84 -4.13
N LEU A 145 7.22 -4.44 -2.93
CA LEU A 145 7.26 -3.05 -2.46
C LEU A 145 8.45 -2.76 -1.54
N GLY A 146 9.20 -3.78 -1.11
CA GLY A 146 10.24 -3.64 -0.09
C GLY A 146 9.70 -3.11 1.25
N CYS A 147 8.45 -3.41 1.59
CA CYS A 147 7.85 -2.95 2.83
C CYS A 147 6.99 -4.01 3.54
N VAL A 148 6.81 -3.81 4.84
CA VAL A 148 5.99 -4.63 5.72
C VAL A 148 4.83 -3.77 6.20
N LEU A 149 3.62 -4.22 5.92
CA LEU A 149 2.39 -3.62 6.42
C LEU A 149 2.02 -4.25 7.76
N LYS A 150 2.10 -3.46 8.83
CA LYS A 150 1.67 -3.84 10.17
C LYS A 150 0.31 -3.22 10.47
N ILE A 151 -0.68 -4.06 10.78
CA ILE A 151 -2.04 -3.67 11.14
C ILE A 151 -2.27 -4.12 12.59
N LYS A 152 -2.84 -3.24 13.40
CA LYS A 152 -3.23 -3.51 14.79
C LYS A 152 -4.74 -3.58 14.88
N TYR A 153 -5.27 -4.65 15.46
CA TYR A 153 -6.68 -4.79 15.78
C TYR A 153 -6.96 -4.29 17.20
N LYS A 154 -8.21 -3.85 17.43
CA LYS A 154 -8.76 -3.48 18.73
C LYS A 154 -9.12 -4.72 19.54
#